data_AF-A0A968XJW1-F1
#
_entry.id   AF-A0A968XJW1-F1
#
_cell.length_a   1.000
_cell.length_b   1.000
_cell.length_c   1.000
_cell.angle_alpha   90.00
_cell.angle_beta   90.00
_cell.angle_gamma   90.00
#
_symmetry.space_group_name_H-M   'P 1'
#
loop_
_entity.id
_entity.type
_entity.pdbx_description
1 polymer ?
#
loop_
_entity_poly.entity_id
_entity_poly.type
_entity_poly.pdbx_seq_one_letter_code
_entity_poly.pdbx_strand_id
1 'polypeptide(L)'
;MNRRTSFRLQKGAFTGADSDSEGVIRAADGGTLFLDEIGEMSLQAQVRLLRVLQDGEFTRIGGSDVIKSDVRVIAASNVDLEQAI
;
A
#
# COMPACT_ATOMS: atom_id res chain seq x y z
N MET A 1 8.64 -0.37 -29.71
CA MET A 1 8.34 0.64 -28.67
C MET A 1 8.11 -0.08 -27.35
N ASN A 2 9.16 -0.25 -26.54
CA ASN A 2 9.13 -1.11 -25.36
C ASN A 2 8.62 -0.32 -24.14
N ARG A 3 7.30 -0.35 -23.85
CA ARG A 3 6.75 0.22 -22.62
C ARG A 3 6.74 -0.86 -21.52
N ARG A 4 7.89 -1.06 -20.88
CA ARG A 4 7.98 -1.78 -19.60
C ARG A 4 7.69 -0.79 -18.48
N THR A 5 6.42 -0.58 -18.16
CA THR A 5 6.05 0.03 -16.87
C THR A 5 6.35 -1.01 -15.80
N SER A 6 7.53 -0.91 -15.19
CA SER A 6 7.98 -1.86 -14.18
C SER A 6 7.44 -1.41 -12.83
N PHE A 7 6.33 -1.99 -12.37
CA PHE A 7 5.80 -1.80 -11.01
C PHE A 7 6.59 -2.66 -10.02
N ARG A 8 7.86 -2.30 -9.78
CA ARG A 8 8.60 -2.89 -8.66
C ARG A 8 8.32 -2.00 -7.46
N LEU A 9 7.34 -2.40 -6.64
CA LEU A 9 7.09 -1.75 -5.35
C LEU A 9 8.33 -2.03 -4.49
N GLN A 10 9.24 -1.05 -4.38
CA GLN A 10 10.35 -1.18 -3.43
C GLN A 10 9.76 -1.28 -2.01
N LYS A 11 10.37 -2.09 -1.16
CA LYS A 11 10.00 -2.36 0.26
C LYS A 11 9.78 -1.09 1.12
N GLY A 12 10.08 0.11 0.61
CA GLY A 12 9.80 1.42 1.20
C GLY A 12 8.48 2.11 0.79
N ALA A 13 7.68 1.54 -0.12
CA ALA A 13 6.44 2.17 -0.60
C ALA A 13 5.35 2.35 0.48
N PHE A 14 5.46 1.61 1.60
CA PHE A 14 4.62 1.77 2.79
C PHE A 14 5.36 2.36 3.99
N THR A 15 6.69 2.49 3.90
CA THR A 15 7.57 2.96 4.99
C THR A 15 8.67 3.84 4.42
N GLY A 16 8.31 5.05 4.00
CA GLY A 16 9.26 6.00 3.43
C GLY A 16 8.74 7.41 3.60
N ALA A 17 9.04 8.00 4.76
CA ALA A 17 8.89 9.42 4.98
C ALA A 17 9.85 10.16 4.03
N ASP A 18 9.31 10.80 3.00
CA ASP A 18 9.89 11.99 2.41
C ASP A 18 8.76 12.95 2.07
N SER A 19 8.87 14.15 2.61
CA SER A 19 7.81 15.08 3.04
C SER A 19 6.82 15.57 1.99
N ASP A 20 6.95 15.19 0.72
CA ASP A 20 6.08 15.68 -0.37
C ASP A 20 5.59 14.60 -1.35
N SER A 21 5.80 13.32 -1.03
CA SER A 21 5.23 12.25 -1.83
C SER A 21 3.73 12.16 -1.54
N GLU A 22 2.87 12.55 -2.49
CA GLU A 22 1.46 12.15 -2.44
C GLU A 22 1.43 10.62 -2.26
N GLY A 23 0.99 10.15 -1.08
CA GLY A 23 1.17 8.75 -0.69
C GLY A 23 0.64 7.78 -1.76
N VAL A 24 1.27 6.61 -1.90
CA VAL A 24 0.99 5.62 -2.97
C VAL A 24 -0.50 5.30 -3.13
N ILE A 25 -1.27 5.34 -2.03
CA ILE A 25 -2.72 5.14 -2.03
C ILE A 25 -3.44 6.27 -2.78
N ARG A 26 -3.07 7.53 -2.53
CA ARG A 26 -3.64 8.69 -3.22
C ARG A 26 -3.35 8.67 -4.72
N ALA A 27 -2.13 8.26 -5.08
CA ALA A 27 -1.75 8.12 -6.49
C ALA A 27 -2.52 7.00 -7.21
N ALA A 28 -3.07 6.04 -6.45
CA ALA A 28 -3.87 4.93 -6.96
C ALA A 28 -5.38 5.14 -6.84
N ASP A 29 -5.84 6.34 -6.45
CA ASP A 29 -7.25 6.65 -6.29
C ASP A 29 -8.04 6.46 -7.59
N GLY A 30 -9.17 5.77 -7.52
CA GLY A 30 -9.95 5.30 -8.66
C GLY A 30 -9.27 4.19 -9.49
N GLY A 31 -8.17 3.63 -8.99
CA GLY A 31 -7.28 2.72 -9.71
C GLY A 31 -7.08 1.37 -9.02
N THR A 32 -5.91 0.76 -9.26
CA THR A 32 -5.54 -0.53 -8.66
C THR A 32 -4.13 -0.46 -8.07
N LEU A 33 -4.00 -0.88 -6.81
CA LEU A 33 -2.74 -1.02 -6.10
C LEU A 33 -2.31 -2.49 -6.09
N PHE A 34 -1.14 -2.78 -6.66
CA PHE A 34 -0.52 -4.10 -6.58
C PHE A 34 0.50 -4.14 -5.42
N LEU A 35 0.33 -5.11 -4.52
CA LEU A 35 1.20 -5.35 -3.38
C LEU A 35 1.90 -6.69 -3.57
N ASP A 36 3.22 -6.68 -3.72
CA ASP A 36 4.02 -7.89 -3.79
C ASP A 36 4.61 -8.22 -2.41
N GLU A 37 4.91 -9.50 -2.17
CA GLU A 37 5.48 -9.99 -0.91
C GLU A 37 4.72 -9.53 0.35
N ILE A 38 3.37 -9.55 0.32
CA ILE A 38 2.54 -9.01 1.42
C ILE A 38 2.85 -9.65 2.79
N GLY A 39 3.28 -10.92 2.79
CA GLY A 39 3.68 -11.66 3.98
C GLY A 39 4.97 -11.15 4.65
N GLU A 40 5.78 -10.35 3.94
CA GLU A 40 6.99 -9.73 4.49
C GLU A 40 6.72 -8.34 5.12
N MET A 41 5.48 -7.86 5.08
CA MET A 41 5.12 -6.57 5.69
C MET A 41 5.27 -6.62 7.22
N SER A 42 5.78 -5.55 7.81
CA SER A 42 5.77 -5.38 9.26
C SER A 42 4.33 -5.34 9.79
N LEU A 43 4.10 -5.84 11.01
CA LEU A 43 2.77 -5.80 11.65
C LEU A 43 2.15 -4.40 11.65
N GLN A 44 2.96 -3.37 11.86
CA GLN A 44 2.48 -1.98 11.85
C GLN A 44 1.98 -1.56 10.46
N ALA A 45 2.68 -1.98 9.39
CA ALA A 45 2.24 -1.71 8.02
C ALA A 45 0.97 -2.52 7.67
N GLN A 46 0.87 -3.76 8.14
CA GLN A 46 -0.34 -4.60 7.97
C GLN A 46 -1.56 -3.95 8.63
N VAL A 47 -1.45 -3.44 9.86
CA VAL A 47 -2.54 -2.72 10.54
C VAL A 47 -2.97 -1.48 9.78
N ARG A 48 -2.03 -0.73 9.21
CA ARG A 48 -2.34 0.45 8.38
C ARG A 48 -3.07 0.05 7.10
N LEU A 49 -2.62 -1.00 6.42
CA LEU A 49 -3.28 -1.53 5.23
C LEU A 49 -4.71 -2.00 5.56
N LEU A 50 -4.92 -2.68 6.69
CA LEU A 50 -6.24 -3.12 7.11
C LEU A 50 -7.23 -1.96 7.26
N ARG A 51 -6.79 -0.83 7.84
CA ARG A 51 -7.63 0.38 7.96
C ARG A 51 -8.01 0.95 6.61
N VAL A 52 -7.07 0.97 5.66
CA VAL A 52 -7.33 1.40 4.28
C VAL A 52 -8.35 0.49 3.60
N LEU A 53 -8.22 -0.82 3.78
CA LEU A 53 -9.14 -1.79 3.16
C LEU A 53 -10.54 -1.78 3.79
N GLN A 54 -10.65 -1.50 5.09
CA GLN A 54 -11.92 -1.48 5.82
C GLN A 54 -12.71 -0.20 5.55
N ASP A 55 -12.06 0.96 5.70
CA ASP A 55 -12.74 2.25 5.72
C ASP A 55 -12.55 3.03 4.41
N GLY A 56 -11.64 2.59 3.54
CA GLY A 56 -11.20 3.39 2.38
C GLY A 56 -10.44 4.65 2.81
N GLU A 57 -9.93 4.68 4.04
CA GLU A 57 -9.40 5.88 4.69
C GLU A 57 -7.93 5.68 5.10
N PHE A 58 -7.14 6.74 4.95
CA PHE A 58 -5.78 6.80 5.49
C PHE A 58 -5.42 8.19 5.99
N THR A 59 -4.46 8.24 6.91
CA THR A 59 -3.95 9.48 7.48
C THR A 59 -2.54 9.75 6.96
N ARG A 60 -2.25 11.00 6.57
CA ARG A 60 -0.89 11.42 6.20
C ARG A 60 0.05 11.29 7.41
N ILE A 61 1.28 10.87 7.19
CA ILE A 61 2.29 10.83 8.26
C ILE A 61 2.49 12.26 8.79
N GLY A 62 2.24 12.45 10.08
CA GLY A 62 2.36 13.76 10.75
C GLY A 62 1.16 14.70 10.57
N GLY A 63 0.11 14.28 9.86
CA GLY A 63 -1.16 15.01 9.76
C GLY A 63 -2.27 14.34 10.57
N SER A 64 -3.32 15.10 10.90
CA SER A 64 -4.58 14.58 11.47
C SER A 64 -5.65 14.33 10.41
N ASP A 65 -5.41 14.77 9.18
CA ASP A 65 -6.42 14.75 8.13
C ASP A 65 -6.62 13.34 7.58
N VAL A 66 -7.88 12.91 7.62
CA VAL A 66 -8.33 11.64 7.05
C VAL A 66 -8.63 11.85 5.57
N ILE A 67 -7.99 11.06 4.72
CA ILE A 67 -8.16 11.10 3.27
C ILE A 67 -8.90 9.82 2.85
N LYS A 68 -9.99 10.00 2.12
CA LYS A 68 -10.72 8.89 1.48
C LYS A 68 -10.12 8.57 0.12
N SER A 69 -10.07 7.30 -0.23
CA SER A 69 -9.66 6.84 -1.56
C SER A 69 -10.38 5.55 -1.94
N ASP A 70 -10.78 5.45 -3.21
CA ASP A 70 -11.37 4.24 -3.78
C ASP A 70 -10.29 3.49 -4.57
N VAL A 71 -9.72 2.44 -3.96
CA VAL A 71 -8.60 1.70 -4.55
C VAL A 71 -8.89 0.21 -4.52
N ARG A 72 -8.79 -0.44 -5.68
CA ARG A 72 -8.77 -1.90 -5.76
C ARG A 72 -7.39 -2.41 -5.38
N VAL A 73 -7.29 -3.33 -4.41
CA VAL A 73 -6.01 -3.95 -4.03
C VAL A 73 -5.88 -5.35 -4.61
N ILE A 74 -4.72 -5.65 -5.21
CA ILE A 74 -4.32 -6.99 -5.63
C ILE A 74 -3.02 -7.31 -4.90
N ALA A 75 -3.01 -8.40 -4.12
CA ALA A 75 -1.83 -8.81 -3.36
C ALA A 75 -1.23 -10.12 -3.90
N ALA A 76 0.08 -10.24 -3.78
CA ALA A 76 0.86 -11.45 -4.03
C ALA A 76 1.76 -11.74 -2.82
N SER A 77 2.07 -13.01 -2.61
CA SER A 77 2.99 -13.46 -1.58
C SER A 77 3.83 -14.64 -2.07
N ASN A 78 5.07 -14.69 -1.61
CA ASN A 78 5.97 -15.84 -1.77
C ASN A 78 5.83 -16.85 -0.63
N VAL A 79 5.13 -16.50 0.46
CA VAL A 79 4.87 -17.36 1.61
C VAL A 79 3.42 -17.86 1.60
N ASP A 80 3.20 -19.04 2.16
CA ASP A 80 1.86 -19.52 2.44
C ASP A 80 1.29 -18.74 3.63
N LEU A 81 0.38 -17.81 3.34
CA LEU A 81 -0.21 -16.95 4.36
C LEU A 81 -1.07 -17.73 5.35
N GLU A 82 -1.71 -18.83 4.97
CA GLU A 82 -2.53 -19.61 5.91
C GLU A 82 -1.68 -20.31 6.97
N GLN A 83 -0.43 -20.64 6.63
CA GLN A 83 0.53 -21.25 7.56
C GLN A 83 1.34 -20.23 8.37
N ALA A 84 1.31 -18.96 7.97
CA ALA A 84 2.12 -17.89 8.57
C ALA A 84 1.40 -17.14 9.71
N ILE A 85 0.14 -17.49 10.02
CA ILE A 85 -0.73 -16.81 10.99
C ILE A 85 -0.90 -17.68 12.25
#